data_AF-A0A8J4X196-F1
#
_entry.id   AF-A0A8J4X196-F1
#
_cell.length_a   1.000
_cell.length_b   1.000
_cell.length_c   1.000
_cell.angle_alpha   90.00
_cell.angle_beta   90.00
_cell.angle_gamma   90.00
#
_symmetry.space_group_name_H-M   'P 1'
#
loop_
_entity.id
_entity.type
_entity.pdbx_description
1 polymer ?
#
loop_
_entity_poly.entity_id
_entity_poly.type
_entity_poly.pdbx_seq_one_letter_code
_entity_poly.pdbx_strand_id
1 'polypeptide(L)'
;MGIACSDVSKQAADMILLDDNFTSIVTGVEEGRTILDNLKKSITYTPTSNISEITPFLVYILADVPLPLSIITILCVDLGTDMVPAISLAHEEAEADIMKRMQRDPLHDKLINERLISMAYGQIGMMQASGGFFVYFVIMAENGS
;
A
#
# COMPACT_ATOMS: atom_id res chain seq x y z
N MET A 1 -8.70 29.53 12.61
CA MET A 1 -10.09 29.99 12.49
C MET A 1 -10.21 30.92 11.31
N GLY A 2 -11.16 30.65 10.42
CA GLY A 2 -11.38 31.35 9.17
C GLY A 2 -12.05 32.71 9.38
N ILE A 3 -12.88 32.86 10.41
CA ILE A 3 -13.66 34.09 10.65
C ILE A 3 -12.98 34.95 11.72
N ALA A 4 -12.66 34.39 12.88
CA ALA A 4 -12.16 35.15 14.03
C ALA A 4 -10.66 35.50 13.99
N CYS A 5 -9.88 34.95 13.05
CA CYS A 5 -8.42 35.07 13.06
C CYS A 5 -7.90 36.14 12.08
N SER A 6 -6.74 36.73 12.39
CA SER A 6 -6.07 37.69 11.51
C SER A 6 -5.56 37.03 10.23
N ASP A 7 -5.43 37.77 9.14
CA ASP A 7 -4.95 37.21 7.86
C ASP A 7 -3.50 36.72 7.95
N VAL A 8 -2.67 37.33 8.79
CA VAL A 8 -1.31 36.86 9.10
C VAL A 8 -1.36 35.48 9.76
N SER A 9 -2.28 35.28 10.71
CA SER A 9 -2.46 33.98 11.37
C SER A 9 -3.00 32.91 10.42
N LYS A 10 -3.85 33.28 9.45
CA LYS A 10 -4.35 32.35 8.42
C LYS A 10 -3.25 31.91 7.47
N GLN A 11 -2.36 32.81 7.06
CA GLN A 11 -1.24 32.49 6.17
C GLN A 11 -0.15 31.65 6.84
N ALA A 12 -0.02 31.73 8.17
CA ALA A 12 0.97 30.96 8.93
C ALA A 12 0.50 29.56 9.34
N ALA A 13 -0.77 29.21 9.13
CA ALA A 13 -1.35 27.95 9.59
C ALA A 13 -1.41 26.88 8.47
N ASP A 14 -1.08 25.63 8.80
CA ASP A 14 -1.19 24.49 7.87
C ASP A 14 -2.65 24.04 7.65
N MET A 15 -3.56 24.41 8.57
CA MET A 15 -4.99 24.07 8.51
C MET A 15 -5.85 25.23 9.01
N ILE A 16 -6.91 25.55 8.27
CA ILE A 16 -7.85 26.63 8.60
C ILE A 16 -9.26 26.04 8.78
N LEU A 17 -9.84 26.24 9.96
CA LEU A 17 -11.24 25.92 10.24
C LEU A 17 -12.13 27.03 9.65
N LEU A 18 -12.79 26.76 8.53
CA LEU A 18 -13.59 27.77 7.82
C LEU A 18 -14.84 28.21 8.60
N ASP A 19 -15.40 27.31 9.41
CA ASP A 19 -16.62 27.48 10.20
C ASP A 19 -16.36 27.85 11.67
N ASP A 20 -15.09 28.03 12.06
CA ASP A 20 -14.64 28.28 13.43
C ASP A 20 -15.12 27.21 14.45
N ASN A 21 -15.46 26.00 13.99
CA ASN A 21 -15.91 24.91 14.85
C ASN A 21 -14.73 24.06 15.34
N PHE A 22 -14.49 24.06 16.65
CA PHE A 22 -13.45 23.24 17.28
C PHE A 22 -13.72 21.73 17.19
N THR A 23 -14.97 21.32 16.95
CA THR A 23 -15.32 19.90 16.73
C THR A 23 -14.59 19.32 15.52
N SER A 24 -14.34 20.14 14.49
CA SER A 24 -13.61 19.75 13.29
C SER A 24 -12.17 19.30 13.57
N ILE A 25 -11.57 19.72 14.71
CA ILE A 25 -10.26 19.23 15.14
C ILE A 25 -10.36 17.76 15.59
N VAL A 26 -11.43 17.39 16.30
CA VAL A 26 -11.65 16.01 16.76
C VAL A 26 -11.84 15.10 15.55
N THR A 27 -12.68 15.52 14.60
CA THR A 27 -12.87 14.81 13.32
C THR A 27 -11.56 14.73 12.53
N GLY A 28 -10.77 15.80 12.48
CA GLY A 28 -9.46 15.79 11.80
C GLY A 28 -8.47 14.80 12.43
N VAL A 29 -8.49 14.63 13.75
CA VAL A 29 -7.67 13.61 14.44
C VAL A 29 -8.17 12.20 14.14
N GLU A 30 -9.48 11.99 14.08
CA GLU A 30 -10.09 10.72 13.70
C GLU A 30 -9.69 10.31 12.28
N GLU A 31 -9.94 11.18 11.30
CA GLU A 31 -9.57 10.97 9.90
C GLU A 31 -8.06 10.79 9.72
N GLY A 32 -7.25 11.58 10.43
CA GLY A 32 -5.79 11.48 10.40
C GLY A 32 -5.26 10.14 10.92
N ARG A 33 -5.95 9.52 11.89
CA ARG A 33 -5.60 8.17 12.38
C ARG A 33 -6.06 7.09 11.39
N THR A 34 -7.28 7.22 10.85
CA THR A 34 -7.85 6.28 9.87
C THR A 34 -6.99 6.21 8.61
N ILE A 35 -6.62 7.35 8.02
CA ILE A 35 -5.81 7.37 6.80
C ILE A 35 -4.42 6.76 7.02
N LEU A 36 -3.84 6.92 8.22
CA LEU A 36 -2.53 6.35 8.51
C LEU A 36 -2.56 4.82 8.54
N ASP A 37 -3.61 4.21 9.10
CA ASP A 37 -3.74 2.76 9.12
C ASP A 37 -4.11 2.22 7.72
N ASN A 38 -4.96 2.92 6.97
CA ASN A 38 -5.29 2.58 5.59
C ASN A 38 -4.06 2.68 4.67
N LEU A 39 -3.20 3.69 4.87
CA LEU A 39 -1.94 3.81 4.13
C LEU A 39 -1.00 2.65 4.43
N LYS A 40 -0.96 2.12 5.66
CA LYS A 40 -0.18 0.90 5.93
C LYS A 40 -0.68 -0.26 5.09
N LYS A 41 -1.99 -0.47 4.98
CA LYS A 41 -2.57 -1.55 4.16
C LYS A 41 -2.24 -1.37 2.69
N SER A 42 -2.46 -0.18 2.16
CA SER A 42 -2.17 0.16 0.75
C SER A 42 -0.67 0.00 0.42
N ILE A 43 0.23 0.49 1.28
CA ILE A 43 1.68 0.35 1.13
C ILE A 43 2.16 -1.10 1.37
N THR A 44 1.41 -1.93 2.09
CA THR A 44 1.73 -3.38 2.19
C THR A 44 1.35 -4.11 0.91
N TYR A 45 0.24 -3.71 0.29
CA TYR A 45 -0.29 -4.36 -0.90
C TYR A 45 0.65 -4.19 -2.11
N THR A 46 1.04 -2.96 -2.45
CA THR A 46 1.89 -2.68 -3.63
C THR A 46 3.20 -3.48 -3.70
N PRO A 47 4.08 -3.51 -2.69
CA PRO A 47 5.35 -4.24 -2.77
C PRO A 47 5.19 -5.76 -2.76
N THR A 48 4.00 -6.29 -2.48
CA THR A 48 3.75 -7.73 -2.45
C THR A 48 3.83 -8.34 -3.85
N SER A 49 3.28 -7.66 -4.87
CA SER A 49 3.33 -8.12 -6.27
C SER A 49 4.75 -8.08 -6.84
N ASN A 50 5.61 -7.16 -6.39
CA ASN A 50 7.00 -7.05 -6.84
C ASN A 50 7.80 -8.37 -6.71
N ILE A 51 7.53 -9.20 -5.69
CA ILE A 51 8.20 -10.52 -5.57
C ILE A 51 7.81 -11.44 -6.72
N SER A 52 6.52 -11.46 -7.08
CA SER A 52 6.02 -12.28 -8.17
C SER A 52 6.53 -11.83 -9.54
N GLU A 53 7.04 -10.60 -9.65
CA GLU A 53 7.60 -10.03 -10.88
C GLU A 53 9.11 -10.22 -10.99
N ILE A 54 9.84 -10.02 -9.88
CA ILE A 54 11.30 -10.18 -9.83
C ILE A 54 11.69 -11.66 -9.94
N THR A 55 10.92 -12.56 -9.34
CA THR A 55 11.27 -14.00 -9.31
C THR A 55 11.32 -14.64 -10.72
N PRO A 56 10.39 -14.39 -11.65
CA PRO A 56 10.52 -14.76 -13.06
C PRO A 56 11.83 -14.33 -13.72
N PHE A 57 12.26 -13.08 -13.49
CA PHE A 57 13.50 -12.54 -14.03
C PHE A 57 14.73 -13.24 -13.45
N LEU A 58 14.72 -13.53 -12.15
CA LEU A 58 15.80 -14.30 -11.51
C LEU A 58 15.89 -15.72 -12.06
N VAL A 59 14.75 -16.39 -12.26
CA VAL A 59 14.72 -17.75 -12.82
C VAL A 59 15.14 -17.76 -14.29
N TYR A 60 14.75 -16.75 -15.07
CA TYR A 60 15.24 -16.55 -16.44
C TYR A 60 16.78 -16.49 -16.49
N ILE A 61 17.40 -15.68 -15.63
CA ILE A 61 18.87 -15.52 -15.60
C ILE A 61 19.58 -16.78 -15.08
N LEU A 62 19.03 -17.46 -14.08
CA LEU A 62 19.69 -18.58 -13.41
C LEU A 62 19.48 -19.93 -14.10
N ALA A 63 18.32 -20.15 -14.72
CA ALA A 63 17.93 -21.42 -15.31
C ALA A 63 17.83 -21.39 -16.84
N ASP A 64 18.07 -20.23 -17.48
CA ASP A 64 18.02 -20.02 -18.93
C ASP A 64 16.70 -20.50 -19.57
N VAL A 65 15.61 -20.38 -18.83
CA VAL A 65 14.24 -20.73 -19.27
C VAL A 65 13.63 -19.59 -20.09
N PRO A 66 12.63 -19.85 -20.95
CA PRO A 66 11.90 -18.78 -21.66
C PRO A 66 11.34 -17.73 -20.70
N LEU A 67 11.46 -16.44 -21.04
CA LEU A 67 11.04 -15.33 -20.20
C LEU A 67 9.57 -15.49 -19.75
N PRO A 68 9.28 -15.72 -18.45
CA PRO A 68 7.91 -16.02 -18.00
C PRO A 68 7.00 -14.79 -18.03
N LEU A 69 7.54 -13.60 -17.77
CA LEU A 69 6.81 -12.33 -17.77
C LEU A 69 7.56 -11.28 -18.59
N SER A 70 6.84 -10.56 -19.45
CA SER A 70 7.38 -9.42 -20.19
C SER A 70 7.38 -8.15 -19.33
N ILE A 71 8.26 -7.20 -19.66
CA ILE A 71 8.30 -5.88 -19.01
C ILE A 71 6.97 -5.15 -19.21
N ILE A 72 6.32 -5.32 -20.36
CA ILE A 72 5.01 -4.69 -20.65
C ILE A 72 3.93 -5.25 -19.71
N THR A 73 3.95 -6.55 -19.42
CA THR A 73 2.98 -7.16 -18.50
C THR A 73 3.19 -6.70 -17.07
N ILE A 74 4.44 -6.48 -16.63
CA ILE A 74 4.75 -5.87 -15.33
C ILE A 74 4.16 -4.47 -15.24
N LEU A 75 4.42 -3.62 -16.24
CA LEU A 75 3.86 -2.27 -16.25
C LEU A 75 2.33 -2.26 -16.26
N CYS A 76 1.69 -3.21 -16.95
CA CYS A 76 0.23 -3.36 -16.91
C CYS A 76 -0.29 -3.76 -15.52
N VAL A 77 0.48 -4.52 -14.74
CA VAL A 77 0.11 -4.87 -13.37
C VAL A 77 0.28 -3.67 -12.45
N ASP A 78 1.49 -3.11 -12.39
CA ASP A 78 1.85 -1.99 -11.52
C ASP A 78 1.00 -0.73 -11.75
N LEU A 79 0.87 -0.31 -13.01
CA LEU A 79 0.20 0.95 -13.39
C LEU A 79 -1.24 0.75 -13.83
N GLY A 80 -1.66 -0.48 -14.07
CA GLY A 80 -3.02 -0.79 -14.52
C GLY A 80 -3.84 -1.39 -13.40
N THR A 81 -3.56 -2.65 -13.09
CA THR A 81 -4.45 -3.44 -12.22
C THR A 81 -4.28 -3.13 -10.75
N ASP A 82 -3.06 -2.84 -10.28
CA ASP A 82 -2.79 -2.65 -8.84
C ASP A 82 -3.14 -1.25 -8.33
N MET A 83 -3.21 -0.24 -9.22
CA MET A 83 -3.56 1.13 -8.82
C MET A 83 -4.96 1.23 -8.20
N VAL A 84 -5.97 0.58 -8.81
CA VAL A 84 -7.36 0.68 -8.34
C VAL A 84 -7.56 0.04 -6.96
N PRO A 85 -7.12 -1.22 -6.71
CA PRO A 85 -7.17 -1.83 -5.39
C PRO A 85 -6.36 -1.06 -4.34
N ALA A 86 -5.15 -0.59 -4.69
CA ALA A 86 -4.31 0.17 -3.77
C ALA A 86 -4.99 1.47 -3.29
N ILE A 87 -5.68 2.18 -4.19
CA ILE A 87 -6.46 3.38 -3.85
C ILE A 87 -7.72 3.02 -3.06
N SER A 88 -8.36 1.90 -3.38
CA SER A 88 -9.53 1.42 -2.64
C SER A 88 -9.19 1.08 -1.19
N LEU A 89 -8.02 0.49 -0.93
CA LEU A 89 -7.50 0.23 0.42
C LEU A 89 -7.25 1.52 1.22
N ALA A 90 -6.97 2.64 0.54
CA ALA A 90 -6.84 3.94 1.21
C ALA A 90 -8.19 4.47 1.73
N HIS A 91 -9.31 4.02 1.15
CA HIS A 91 -10.68 4.43 1.47
C HIS A 91 -11.42 3.43 2.37
N GLU A 92 -10.72 2.50 3.02
CA GLU A 92 -11.37 1.62 4.00
C GLU A 92 -11.93 2.40 5.19
N GLU A 93 -13.01 1.89 5.77
CA GLU A 93 -13.59 2.46 6.98
C GLU A 93 -12.63 2.29 8.18
N ALA A 94 -12.81 3.18 9.14
CA ALA A 94 -12.14 3.11 10.43
C ALA A 94 -12.33 1.74 11.11
N GLU A 95 -11.23 1.09 11.47
CA GLU A 95 -11.28 -0.08 12.34
C GLU A 95 -11.89 0.27 13.71
N ALA A 96 -12.41 -0.74 14.42
CA ALA A 96 -13.10 -0.48 15.68
C ALA A 96 -12.16 0.22 16.69
N ASP A 97 -12.65 1.31 17.26
CA ASP A 97 -12.05 2.02 18.39
C ASP A 97 -10.76 2.85 18.14
N ILE A 98 -10.57 3.36 16.92
CA ILE A 98 -9.42 4.24 16.56
C ILE A 98 -9.25 5.42 17.51
N MET A 99 -10.34 5.99 18.01
CA MET A 99 -10.31 7.15 18.91
C MET A 99 -9.98 6.79 20.37
N LYS A 100 -10.23 5.56 20.81
CA LYS A 100 -9.85 5.11 22.17
C LYS A 100 -8.44 4.51 22.24
N ARG A 101 -7.85 4.16 21.09
CA ARG A 101 -6.45 3.75 20.99
C ARG A 101 -5.50 4.87 21.46
N MET A 102 -4.45 4.47 22.18
CA MET A 102 -3.35 5.35 22.59
C MET A 102 -2.65 5.95 21.35
N GLN A 103 -2.19 7.19 21.48
CA GLN A 103 -1.45 7.86 20.41
C GLN A 103 -0.21 7.03 20.03
N ARG A 104 0.04 6.97 18.72
CA ARG A 104 1.17 6.24 18.14
C ARG A 104 2.49 6.81 18.67
N ASP A 105 3.43 5.93 19.02
CA ASP A 105 4.80 6.35 19.26
C ASP A 105 5.55 6.45 17.91
N PRO A 106 5.98 7.64 17.47
CA PRO A 106 6.67 7.81 16.19
C PRO A 106 8.00 7.05 16.10
N LEU A 107 8.62 6.67 17.23
CA LEU A 107 9.90 5.95 17.25
C LEU A 107 9.72 4.44 17.10
N HIS A 108 8.69 3.89 17.74
CA HIS A 108 8.47 2.44 17.80
C HIS A 108 7.48 1.96 16.74
N ASP A 109 6.40 2.71 16.48
CA ASP A 109 5.33 2.31 15.57
C ASP A 109 5.58 2.85 14.17
N LYS A 110 6.60 2.35 13.47
CA LYS A 110 6.90 2.75 12.09
C LYS A 110 5.72 2.44 11.14
N LEU A 111 5.61 3.21 10.06
CA LEU A 111 4.59 2.96 9.03
C LEU A 111 4.86 1.60 8.35
N ILE A 112 6.11 1.34 8.04
CA ILE A 112 6.58 0.06 7.52
C ILE A 112 7.41 -0.61 8.63
N ASN A 113 6.98 -1.80 9.05
CA ASN A 113 7.65 -2.60 10.06
C ASN A 113 8.24 -3.86 9.43
N GLU A 114 9.29 -4.43 10.02
CA GLU A 114 9.94 -5.65 9.50
C GLU A 114 8.95 -6.82 9.42
N ARG A 115 8.02 -6.92 10.37
CA ARG A 115 6.95 -7.93 10.34
C ARG A 115 6.06 -7.81 9.10
N LEU A 116 5.76 -6.57 8.69
CA LEU A 116 4.91 -6.28 7.55
C LEU A 116 5.66 -6.57 6.24
N ILE A 117 6.94 -6.21 6.16
CA ILE A 117 7.83 -6.60 5.05
C ILE A 117 7.93 -8.13 4.97
N SER A 118 8.16 -8.81 6.09
CA SER A 118 8.28 -10.27 6.15
C SER A 118 7.00 -10.98 5.69
N MET A 119 5.82 -10.47 6.06
CA MET A 119 4.55 -11.01 5.60
C MET A 119 4.31 -10.74 4.10
N ALA A 120 4.49 -9.50 3.65
CA ALA A 120 4.31 -9.10 2.26
C ALA A 120 5.26 -9.84 1.32
N TYR A 121 6.57 -9.68 1.52
CA TYR A 121 7.60 -10.26 0.65
C TYR A 121 7.79 -11.76 0.88
N GLY A 122 7.79 -12.19 2.15
CA GLY A 122 8.17 -13.55 2.52
C GLY A 122 7.04 -14.57 2.41
N GLN A 123 5.79 -14.19 2.66
CA GLN A 123 4.66 -15.13 2.64
C GLN A 123 3.78 -14.92 1.42
N ILE A 124 3.19 -13.74 1.29
CA ILE A 124 2.19 -13.48 0.23
C ILE A 124 2.87 -13.44 -1.14
N GLY A 125 4.00 -12.71 -1.25
CA GLY A 125 4.78 -12.64 -2.47
C GLY A 125 5.27 -14.02 -2.95
N MET A 126 5.72 -14.88 -2.03
CA MET A 126 6.12 -16.26 -2.37
C MET A 126 4.95 -17.11 -2.85
N MET A 127 3.77 -16.96 -2.25
CA MET A 127 2.55 -17.66 -2.72
C MET A 127 2.16 -17.20 -4.13
N GLN A 128 2.20 -15.90 -4.41
CA GLN A 128 1.93 -15.34 -5.74
C GLN A 128 2.95 -15.83 -6.77
N ALA A 129 4.25 -15.77 -6.45
CA ALA A 129 5.31 -16.27 -7.31
C ALA A 129 5.11 -17.77 -7.64
N SER A 130 4.79 -18.58 -6.62
CA SER A 130 4.52 -20.01 -6.80
C SER A 130 3.32 -20.26 -7.71
N GLY A 131 2.25 -19.48 -7.57
CA GLY A 131 1.09 -19.54 -8.47
C GLY A 131 1.45 -19.14 -9.91
N GLY A 132 2.24 -18.07 -10.08
CA GLY A 132 2.74 -17.64 -11.38
C GLY A 132 3.61 -18.69 -12.07
N PHE A 133 4.55 -19.29 -11.33
CA PHE A 133 5.38 -20.39 -11.84
C PHE A 133 4.56 -21.62 -12.16
N PHE A 134 3.55 -21.96 -11.35
CA PHE A 134 2.66 -23.09 -11.64
C PHE A 134 1.96 -22.91 -12.99
N VAL A 135 1.35 -21.75 -13.22
CA VAL A 135 0.72 -21.43 -14.53
C VAL A 135 1.75 -21.47 -15.66
N TYR A 136 2.94 -20.91 -15.45
CA TYR A 136 4.02 -20.96 -16.43
C TYR A 136 4.41 -22.40 -16.80
N PHE A 137 4.62 -23.28 -15.82
CA PHE A 137 4.97 -24.69 -16.08
C PHE A 137 3.83 -25.46 -16.74
N VAL A 138 2.57 -25.19 -16.38
CA VAL A 138 1.41 -25.79 -17.06
C VAL A 138 1.36 -25.38 -18.53
N ILE A 139 1.49 -24.08 -18.82
CA ILE A 139 1.50 -23.56 -20.19
C ILE A 139 2.69 -24.12 -20.98
N MET A 140 3.86 -24.24 -20.35
CA MET A 140 5.05 -24.81 -20.99
C MET A 140 4.87 -26.30 -21.29
N ALA A 141 4.21 -27.05 -20.40
CA ALA A 141 3.88 -28.46 -20.62
C ALA A 141 2.82 -28.66 -21.72
N GLU A 142 1.84 -27.76 -21.84
CA GLU A 142 0.80 -27.81 -22.86
C GLU A 142 1.29 -27.33 -24.24
N ASN A 143 2.09 -26.26 -24.29
CA ASN A 143 2.53 -25.64 -25.54
C ASN A 143 3.86 -26.17 -26.09
N GLY A 144 4.50 -27.11 -25.39
CA GLY A 144 5.59 -27.94 -25.94
C GLY A 144 6.84 -27.17 -26.36
N SER A 145 7.89 -27.30 -25.55
CA SER A 145 9.26 -27.49 -26.07
C SER A 145 9.71 -28.88 -25.67
#